data_AF-A0A7Z8PD93-F1
#
_entry.id   AF-A0A7Z8PD93-F1
#
_cell.length_a   1.000
_cell.length_b   1.000
_cell.length_c   1.000
_cell.angle_alpha   90.00
_cell.angle_beta   90.00
_cell.angle_gamma   90.00
#
_symmetry.space_group_name_H-M   'P 1'
#
loop_
_entity.id
_entity.type
_entity.pdbx_description
1 polymer ?
#
loop_
_entity_poly.entity_id
_entity_poly.type
_entity_poly.pdbx_seq_one_letter_code
_entity_poly.pdbx_strand_id
1 'polypeptide(L)'
;MTRNDNPADPFKKALSDASRTMADARELNVTYSVDPPGLSGDTMRLPQVTRRMTRDEVLLARGTADTLALRHRFHDAPTHARYLPQGPMARDLYEAMEAARCEAVGARHMPGTASNIDARIA
;
A
#
# COMPACT_ATOMS: atom_id res chain seq x y z
N MET A 1 -27.97 9.99 21.38
CA MET A 1 -26.59 10.15 20.88
C MET A 1 -26.59 9.74 19.42
N THR A 2 -26.66 10.70 18.51
CA THR A 2 -26.51 10.44 17.08
C THR A 2 -25.09 9.93 16.85
N ARG A 3 -24.95 8.65 16.50
CA ARG A 3 -23.70 8.11 15.98
C ARG A 3 -23.32 8.98 14.78
N ASN A 4 -22.28 9.77 14.93
CA ASN A 4 -21.72 10.55 13.84
C ASN A 4 -20.92 9.60 12.96
N ASP A 5 -21.61 8.65 12.32
CA ASP A 5 -20.98 7.62 11.50
C ASP A 5 -20.35 8.32 10.30
N ASN A 6 -19.03 8.41 10.32
CA ASN A 6 -18.29 8.84 9.15
C ASN A 6 -18.44 7.74 8.10
N PRO A 7 -19.00 8.04 6.92
CA PRO A 7 -19.21 7.03 5.88
C PRO A 7 -17.89 6.38 5.43
N ALA A 8 -16.75 7.04 5.65
CA ALA A 8 -15.44 6.49 5.35
C ALA A 8 -14.96 5.43 6.36
N ASP A 9 -15.52 5.34 7.56
CA ASP A 9 -15.02 4.43 8.60
C ASP A 9 -15.21 2.94 8.22
N PRO A 10 -16.38 2.50 7.70
CA PRO A 10 -16.52 1.15 7.18
C PRO A 10 -15.55 0.84 6.04
N PHE A 11 -15.31 1.81 5.15
CA PHE A 11 -14.35 1.68 4.06
C PHE A 11 -12.92 1.53 4.58
N LYS A 12 -12.49 2.40 5.50
CA LYS A 12 -11.16 2.33 6.13
C LYS A 12 -10.96 1.01 6.85
N LYS A 13 -11.97 0.54 7.59
CA LYS A 13 -11.91 -0.76 8.25
C LYS A 13 -11.72 -1.90 7.23
N ALA A 14 -12.55 -1.93 6.19
CA ALA A 14 -12.47 -2.97 5.16
C ALA A 14 -11.14 -2.96 4.43
N LEU A 15 -10.63 -1.77 4.08
CA LEU A 15 -9.34 -1.62 3.41
C LEU A 15 -8.20 -2.09 4.32
N SER A 16 -8.20 -1.73 5.60
CA SER A 16 -7.20 -2.20 6.56
C SER A 16 -7.20 -3.72 6.72
N ASP A 17 -8.37 -4.34 6.79
CA ASP A 17 -8.52 -5.81 6.92
C ASP A 17 -8.04 -6.53 5.64
N ALA A 18 -8.35 -5.96 4.47
CA ALA A 18 -7.85 -6.45 3.19
C ALA A 18 -6.32 -6.33 3.09
N SER A 19 -5.74 -5.18 3.44
CA SER A 19 -4.30 -4.96 3.43
C SER A 19 -3.54 -5.94 4.33
N ARG A 20 -4.03 -6.18 5.56
CA ARG A 20 -3.46 -7.19 6.47
C ARG A 20 -3.45 -8.59 5.85
N THR A 21 -4.56 -8.95 5.23
CA THR A 21 -4.72 -10.27 4.60
C THR A 21 -3.78 -10.43 3.40
N MET A 22 -3.72 -9.42 2.53
CA MET A 22 -2.83 -9.42 1.36
C MET A 22 -1.35 -9.42 1.74
N ALA A 23 -0.98 -8.69 2.80
CA ALA A 23 0.38 -8.63 3.33
C ALA A 23 0.81 -9.91 4.06
N ASP A 24 -0.13 -10.84 4.32
CA ASP A 24 0.03 -12.00 5.22
C ASP A 24 0.54 -11.60 6.61
N ALA A 25 0.01 -10.49 7.14
CA ALA A 25 0.47 -9.86 8.38
C ALA A 25 -0.71 -9.41 9.23
N ARG A 26 -1.19 -10.29 10.11
CA ARG A 26 -2.38 -10.05 10.95
C ARG A 26 -2.20 -8.91 11.95
N GLU A 27 -1.00 -8.75 12.48
CA GLU A 27 -0.67 -7.72 13.47
C GLU A 27 -0.28 -6.38 12.84
N LEU A 28 -0.32 -6.27 11.50
CA LEU A 28 0.04 -5.04 10.81
C LEU A 28 -0.94 -3.92 11.17
N ASN A 29 -0.38 -2.85 11.73
CA ASN A 29 -1.11 -1.67 12.15
C ASN A 29 -1.33 -0.75 10.95
N VAL A 30 -2.59 -0.57 10.55
CA VAL A 30 -2.95 0.29 9.41
C VAL A 30 -3.50 1.61 9.93
N THR A 31 -2.82 2.70 9.58
CA THR A 31 -3.15 4.07 9.98
C THR A 31 -3.47 4.93 8.76
N TYR A 32 -4.29 5.97 8.94
CA TYR A 32 -4.65 6.89 7.87
C TYR A 32 -4.16 8.29 8.22
N SER A 33 -3.34 8.90 7.37
CA SER A 33 -2.76 10.23 7.59
C SER A 33 -2.73 11.07 6.32
N VAL A 34 -2.49 12.37 6.49
CA VAL A 34 -2.13 13.31 5.41
C VAL A 34 -0.65 13.27 5.07
N ASP A 35 0.19 12.68 5.92
CA ASP A 35 1.62 12.49 5.66
C ASP A 35 1.85 11.52 4.48
N PRO A 36 3.04 11.56 3.85
CA PRO A 36 3.39 10.61 2.80
C PRO A 36 3.15 9.15 3.22
N PRO A 37 2.52 8.33 2.37
CA PRO A 37 2.25 6.93 2.68
C PRO A 37 3.53 6.12 2.71
N GLY A 38 3.51 5.01 3.46
CA GLY A 38 4.67 4.14 3.57
C GLY A 38 4.52 3.04 4.60
N LEU A 39 5.55 2.20 4.69
CA LEU A 39 5.70 1.17 5.70
C LEU A 39 6.84 1.56 6.64
N SER A 40 6.60 1.47 7.94
CA SER A 40 7.62 1.65 8.98
C SER A 40 7.42 0.60 10.06
N GLY A 41 8.34 -0.36 10.12
CA GLY A 41 8.15 -1.58 10.93
C GLY A 41 6.81 -2.24 10.59
N ASP A 42 6.02 -2.52 11.63
CA ASP A 42 4.68 -3.12 11.50
C ASP A 42 3.56 -2.09 11.31
N THR A 43 3.89 -0.83 10.95
CA THR A 43 2.89 0.21 10.69
C THR A 43 2.83 0.57 9.21
N MET A 44 1.67 0.36 8.60
CA MET A 44 1.30 0.82 7.27
C MET A 44 0.53 2.13 7.38
N ARG A 45 1.05 3.18 6.74
CA ARG A 45 0.40 4.49 6.67
C ARG A 45 -0.22 4.66 5.29
N LEU A 46 -1.54 4.80 5.26
CA LEU A 46 -2.34 5.01 4.07
C LEU A 46 -2.80 6.47 3.95
N PRO A 47 -3.07 6.94 2.72
CA PRO A 47 -3.65 8.26 2.48
C PRO A 47 -4.99 8.43 3.20
N GLN A 48 -5.21 9.61 3.77
CA GLN A 48 -6.46 9.92 4.43
C GLN A 48 -7.63 9.96 3.44
N VAL A 49 -8.71 9.23 3.77
CA VAL A 49 -9.98 9.31 3.04
C VAL A 49 -10.96 10.18 3.83
N THR A 50 -11.49 11.22 3.17
CA THR A 50 -12.41 12.16 3.79
C THR A 50 -13.82 11.60 3.84
N ARG A 51 -14.72 12.28 4.55
CA ARG A 51 -16.15 11.92 4.57
C ARG A 51 -16.80 11.98 3.18
N ARG A 52 -16.20 12.68 2.22
CA ARG A 52 -16.73 12.81 0.85
C ARG A 52 -16.52 11.52 0.05
N MET A 53 -15.49 10.73 0.38
CA MET A 53 -15.14 9.48 -0.30
C MET A 53 -15.19 9.65 -1.81
N THR A 54 -14.51 10.67 -2.33
CA THR A 54 -14.50 10.87 -3.77
C THR A 54 -13.84 9.66 -4.45
N ARG A 55 -14.16 9.44 -5.73
CA ARG A 55 -13.60 8.33 -6.49
C ARG A 55 -12.06 8.33 -6.42
N ASP A 56 -11.45 9.51 -6.54
CA ASP A 56 -10.00 9.65 -6.57
C ASP A 56 -9.38 9.36 -5.20
N GLU A 57 -9.99 9.81 -4.09
CA GLU A 57 -9.55 9.47 -2.73
C GLU A 57 -9.59 7.96 -2.49
N VAL A 58 -10.68 7.30 -2.91
CA VAL A 58 -10.87 5.86 -2.74
C VAL A 58 -9.88 5.07 -3.57
N LEU A 59 -9.68 5.45 -4.83
CA LEU A 59 -8.74 4.76 -5.72
C LEU A 59 -7.30 4.95 -5.27
N LEU A 60 -6.92 6.17 -4.87
CA LEU A 60 -5.59 6.45 -4.34
C LEU A 60 -5.31 5.61 -3.09
N ALA A 61 -6.24 5.60 -2.12
CA ALA A 61 -6.08 4.81 -0.90
C ALA A 61 -5.97 3.31 -1.19
N ARG A 62 -6.79 2.76 -2.10
CA ARG A 62 -6.73 1.36 -2.51
C ARG A 62 -5.43 1.01 -3.22
N GLY A 63 -5.02 1.81 -4.20
CA GLY A 63 -3.77 1.58 -4.94
C GLY A 63 -2.56 1.62 -4.01
N THR A 64 -2.51 2.58 -3.10
CA THR A 64 -1.43 2.67 -2.11
C THR A 64 -1.44 1.47 -1.15
N ALA A 65 -2.61 1.07 -0.67
CA ALA A 65 -2.77 -0.11 0.18
C ALA A 65 -2.26 -1.38 -0.51
N ASP A 66 -2.65 -1.60 -1.76
CA ASP A 66 -2.22 -2.76 -2.55
C ASP A 66 -0.71 -2.73 -2.76
N THR A 67 -0.13 -1.61 -3.24
CA THR A 67 1.32 -1.47 -3.42
C THR A 67 2.09 -1.81 -2.14
N LEU A 68 1.69 -1.23 -1.00
CA LEU A 68 2.39 -1.45 0.27
C LEU A 68 2.21 -2.89 0.78
N ALA A 69 1.00 -3.45 0.69
CA ALA A 69 0.75 -4.82 1.12
C ALA A 69 1.53 -5.85 0.29
N LEU A 70 1.56 -5.65 -1.04
CA LEU A 70 2.33 -6.49 -1.96
C LEU A 70 3.83 -6.37 -1.72
N ARG A 71 4.34 -5.15 -1.48
CA ARG A 71 5.74 -4.96 -1.09
C ARG A 71 6.05 -5.68 0.21
N HIS A 72 5.22 -5.54 1.25
CA HIS A 72 5.40 -6.28 2.51
C HIS A 72 5.43 -7.80 2.30
N ARG A 73 4.54 -8.33 1.44
CA ARG A 73 4.43 -9.77 1.19
C ARG A 73 5.59 -10.35 0.39
N PHE A 74 6.07 -9.63 -0.63
CA PHE A 74 6.97 -10.19 -1.65
C PHE A 74 8.39 -9.63 -1.60
N HIS A 75 8.65 -8.60 -0.80
CA HIS A 75 9.98 -8.06 -0.60
C HIS A 75 10.77 -8.89 0.41
N ASP A 76 12.01 -9.22 0.07
CA ASP A 76 12.96 -9.86 0.99
C ASP A 76 14.08 -8.88 1.31
N ALA A 77 14.03 -8.25 2.49
CA ALA A 77 14.98 -7.21 2.89
C ALA A 77 16.46 -7.69 2.90
N PRO A 78 16.79 -8.91 3.38
CA PRO A 78 18.16 -9.42 3.33
C PRO A 78 18.71 -9.56 1.91
N THR A 79 17.92 -10.13 0.99
CA THR A 79 18.31 -10.29 -0.42
C THR A 79 18.41 -8.93 -1.10
N HIS A 80 17.46 -8.04 -0.86
CA HIS A 80 17.49 -6.70 -1.41
C HIS A 80 18.76 -5.94 -0.98
N ALA A 81 19.10 -5.98 0.31
CA ALA A 81 20.30 -5.34 0.84
C ALA A 81 21.59 -5.94 0.28
N ARG A 82 21.64 -7.27 0.07
CA ARG A 82 22.79 -7.97 -0.49
C ARG A 82 23.16 -7.48 -1.90
N TYR A 83 22.16 -7.14 -2.71
CA TYR A 83 22.35 -6.73 -4.11
C TYR A 83 22.20 -5.22 -4.32
N LEU A 84 22.13 -4.43 -3.25
CA LEU A 84 21.96 -2.99 -3.32
C LEU A 84 23.16 -2.34 -4.05
N PRO A 85 22.93 -1.63 -5.18
CA PRO A 85 24.01 -1.03 -5.94
C PRO A 85 24.63 0.19 -5.24
N GLN A 86 25.82 0.56 -5.71
CA GLN A 86 26.51 1.78 -5.28
C GLN A 86 26.08 2.97 -6.15
N GLY A 87 26.03 4.15 -5.54
CA GLY A 87 25.62 5.40 -6.21
C GLY A 87 24.13 5.70 -6.04
N PRO A 88 23.74 6.97 -5.78
CA PRO A 88 22.34 7.34 -5.54
C PRO A 88 21.39 6.95 -6.67
N MET A 89 21.71 7.31 -7.92
CA MET A 89 20.86 7.01 -9.08
C MET A 89 20.63 5.52 -9.29
N ALA A 90 21.67 4.68 -9.09
CA ALA A 90 21.52 3.24 -9.22
C ALA A 90 20.62 2.66 -8.12
N ARG A 91 20.69 3.21 -6.90
CA ARG A 91 19.80 2.80 -5.80
C ARG A 91 18.36 3.19 -6.06
N ASP A 92 18.11 4.40 -6.55
CA ASP A 92 16.76 4.86 -6.87
C ASP A 92 16.11 3.98 -7.95
N LEU A 93 16.86 3.64 -9.00
CA LEU A 93 16.41 2.71 -10.04
C LEU A 93 16.16 1.32 -9.47
N TYR A 94 17.04 0.81 -8.61
CA TYR A 94 16.91 -0.51 -8.00
C TYR A 94 15.67 -0.61 -7.10
N GLU A 95 15.42 0.41 -6.27
CA GLU A 95 14.23 0.51 -5.41
C GLU A 95 12.94 0.59 -6.23
N ALA A 96 12.94 1.37 -7.31
CA ALA A 96 11.80 1.47 -8.23
C ALA A 96 11.50 0.13 -8.92
N MET A 97 12.55 -0.56 -9.38
CA MET A 97 12.42 -1.89 -9.98
C MET A 97 11.93 -2.93 -8.99
N GLU A 98 12.37 -2.87 -7.73
CA GLU A 98 11.90 -3.77 -6.68
C GLU A 98 10.42 -3.53 -6.34
N ALA A 99 9.98 -2.27 -6.28
CA ALA A 99 8.56 -1.94 -6.12
C ALA A 99 7.73 -2.52 -7.28
N ALA A 100 8.16 -2.29 -8.52
CA ALA A 100 7.50 -2.80 -9.71
C ALA A 100 7.46 -4.34 -9.74
N ARG A 101 8.52 -5.02 -9.29
CA ARG A 101 8.56 -6.48 -9.18
C ARG A 101 7.51 -6.99 -8.21
N CYS A 102 7.41 -6.41 -7.02
CA CYS A 102 6.41 -6.80 -6.01
C CYS A 102 4.99 -6.60 -6.53
N GLU A 103 4.72 -5.45 -7.16
CA GLU A 103 3.43 -5.14 -7.78
C GLU A 103 3.07 -6.13 -8.89
N ALA A 104 4.00 -6.42 -9.80
CA ALA A 104 3.78 -7.35 -10.90
C ALA A 104 3.54 -8.79 -10.42
N VAL A 105 4.31 -9.28 -9.44
CA VAL A 105 4.11 -10.60 -8.83
C VAL A 105 2.74 -10.67 -8.15
N GLY A 106 2.37 -9.64 -7.41
CA GLY A 106 1.06 -9.54 -6.76
C GLY A 106 -0.10 -9.54 -7.74
N ALA A 107 -0.04 -8.69 -8.76
CA ALA A 107 -1.08 -8.53 -9.78
C ALA A 107 -1.35 -9.82 -10.57
N ARG A 108 -0.32 -10.68 -10.76
CA ARG A 108 -0.50 -12.01 -11.39
C ARG A 108 -1.41 -12.94 -10.57
N HIS A 109 -1.37 -12.84 -9.25
CA HIS A 109 -2.18 -13.66 -8.35
C HIS A 109 -3.50 -12.98 -7.99
N MET A 110 -3.53 -11.64 -7.99
CA MET A 110 -4.65 -10.81 -7.59
C MET A 110 -4.90 -9.72 -8.64
N PRO A 111 -5.56 -10.04 -9.78
CA PRO A 111 -5.69 -9.11 -10.90
C PRO A 111 -6.41 -7.80 -10.57
N GLY A 112 -7.26 -7.79 -9.53
CA GLY A 112 -7.92 -6.57 -9.04
C GLY A 112 -6.97 -5.53 -8.43
N THR A 113 -5.72 -5.91 -8.08
CA THR A 113 -4.71 -4.94 -7.63
C THR A 113 -4.14 -4.16 -8.80
N ALA A 114 -4.09 -4.75 -9.99
CA ALA A 114 -3.53 -4.10 -11.19
C ALA A 114 -4.28 -2.79 -11.49
N SER A 115 -5.62 -2.81 -11.48
CA SER A 115 -6.42 -1.61 -11.71
C SER A 115 -6.27 -0.55 -10.63
N ASN A 116 -6.05 -0.95 -9.37
CA ASN A 116 -5.87 -0.01 -8.27
C ASN A 116 -4.48 0.65 -8.32
N ILE A 117 -3.45 -0.14 -8.67
CA ILE A 117 -2.08 0.34 -8.83
C ILE A 117 -1.99 1.27 -10.05
N ASP A 118 -2.63 0.92 -11.17
CA ASP A 118 -2.69 1.76 -12.36
C ASP A 118 -3.31 3.14 -12.04
N ALA A 119 -4.42 3.15 -11.30
CA ALA A 119 -5.06 4.38 -10.83
C ALA A 119 -4.21 5.22 -9.85
N ARG A 120 -3.19 4.62 -9.21
CA ARG A 120 -2.23 5.32 -8.34
C ARG A 120 -1.09 5.97 -9.14
N ILE A 121 -0.73 5.38 -10.28
CA ILE A 121 0.39 5.81 -11.12
C ILE A 121 -0.05 6.90 -12.11
N ALA A 122 -1.28 6.83 -12.59
CA ALA A 122 -1.89 7.79 -13.52
C ALA A 122 -2.03 9.20 -12.92
#